data_AF-A0A238WHG1-F1
#
_entry.id   AF-A0A238WHG1-F1
#
_cell.length_a   1.000
_cell.length_b   1.000
_cell.length_c   1.000
_cell.angle_alpha   90.00
_cell.angle_beta   90.00
_cell.angle_gamma   90.00
#
_symmetry.space_group_name_H-M   'P 1'
#
loop_
_entity.id
_entity.type
_entity.pdbx_description
1 polymer ?
#
loop_
_entity_poly.entity_id
_entity_poly.type
_entity_poly.pdbx_seq_one_letter_code
_entity_poly.pdbx_strand_id
1 'polypeptide(L)'
;MGLFDSFRKRRKSGGARGGVRKSTSNDIAHLDEWAAQRRGVEAFVEPPTRITETTVVLIAHDGEWTRRRIGSLDAAQEFGHKRSMPVYEVSKVGYPQRMRDYTERQKILDRRRRERGEA
;
A
#
# COMPACT_ATOMS: atom_id res chain seq x y z
N MET A 1 15.38 34.27 27.85
CA MET A 1 16.36 33.20 28.15
C MET A 1 15.59 31.92 28.48
N GLY A 2 15.88 30.83 27.75
CA GLY A 2 15.41 29.44 27.96
C GLY A 2 13.97 29.18 27.51
N LEU A 3 13.62 28.51 26.40
CA LEU A 3 14.25 27.46 25.59
C LEU A 3 14.64 26.21 26.40
N PHE A 4 14.08 25.07 25.97
CA PHE A 4 14.35 23.69 26.40
C PHE A 4 13.63 23.22 27.68
N ASP A 5 12.55 22.45 27.53
CA ASP A 5 12.63 20.98 27.73
C ASP A 5 11.22 20.37 27.66
N SER A 6 10.92 19.66 26.57
CA SER A 6 9.83 18.68 26.53
C SER A 6 9.94 17.86 25.24
N PHE A 7 11.05 17.16 25.09
CA PHE A 7 11.14 16.04 24.15
C PHE A 7 11.55 14.80 24.91
N ARG A 8 10.58 14.19 25.59
CA ARG A 8 10.74 12.84 26.12
C ARG A 8 9.74 11.91 25.45
N LYS A 9 10.33 10.89 24.82
CA LYS A 9 9.77 9.56 24.51
C LYS A 9 9.29 9.34 23.07
N ARG A 10 10.17 9.57 22.09
CA ARG A 10 10.14 8.77 20.85
C ARG A 10 10.87 7.46 21.10
N ARG A 11 10.08 6.39 21.20
CA ARG A 11 10.51 5.02 21.40
C ARG A 11 11.43 4.60 20.23
N LYS A 12 12.60 4.12 20.62
CA LYS A 12 13.69 3.56 19.82
C LYS A 12 13.16 2.49 18.85
N SER A 13 13.21 2.76 17.56
CA SER A 13 13.43 1.73 16.53
C SER A 13 14.54 2.25 15.61
N GLY A 14 15.69 1.59 15.70
CA GLY A 14 16.89 1.96 14.97
C GLY A 14 16.87 1.45 13.52
N GLY A 15 17.63 2.12 12.67
CA GLY A 15 18.39 1.46 11.60
C GLY A 15 17.99 1.76 10.15
N ALA A 16 18.99 2.25 9.39
CA ALA A 16 19.13 2.39 7.92
C ALA A 16 18.24 3.45 7.24
N ARG A 17 18.73 4.65 6.85
CA ARG A 17 19.80 4.98 5.86
C ARG A 17 19.67 4.22 4.53
N GLY A 18 19.03 4.86 3.54
CA GLY A 18 19.41 4.85 2.12
C GLY A 18 19.44 3.54 1.33
N GLY A 19 18.86 2.44 1.83
CA GLY A 19 18.76 1.17 1.10
C GLY A 19 17.33 0.86 0.66
N VAL A 20 17.18 0.27 -0.53
CA VAL A 20 15.89 -0.30 -0.97
C VAL A 20 15.52 -1.41 0.01
N ARG A 21 14.46 -1.22 0.81
CA ARG A 21 14.02 -2.21 1.81
C ARG A 21 13.40 -3.43 1.13
N LYS A 22 13.93 -4.62 1.40
CA LYS A 22 13.37 -5.89 0.89
C LYS A 22 11.92 -6.10 1.33
N SER A 23 11.13 -6.78 0.51
CA SER A 23 9.82 -7.32 0.93
C SER A 23 9.98 -8.19 2.18
N THR A 24 9.14 -7.95 3.18
CA THR A 24 9.17 -8.67 4.45
C THR A 24 7.98 -9.61 4.60
N SER A 25 8.09 -10.62 5.48
CA SER A 25 6.95 -11.49 5.84
C SER A 25 5.73 -10.69 6.32
N ASN A 26 5.96 -9.55 6.98
CA ASN A 26 4.91 -8.64 7.41
C ASN A 26 4.15 -7.97 6.24
N ASP A 27 4.82 -7.73 5.10
CA ASP A 27 4.16 -7.19 3.91
C ASP A 27 3.13 -8.20 3.36
N ILE A 28 3.50 -9.48 3.29
CA ILE A 28 2.58 -10.54 2.83
C ILE A 28 1.44 -10.76 3.82
N ALA A 29 1.72 -10.79 5.13
CA ALA A 29 0.69 -10.92 6.15
C ALA A 29 -0.33 -9.77 6.08
N HIS A 30 0.14 -8.53 5.88
CA HIS A 30 -0.75 -7.39 5.69
C HIS A 30 -1.62 -7.55 4.44
N LEU A 31 -1.05 -8.00 3.32
CA LEU A 31 -1.79 -8.24 2.08
C LEU A 31 -2.88 -9.30 2.28
N ASP A 32 -2.59 -10.35 3.06
CA ASP A 32 -3.54 -11.40 3.40
C ASP A 32 -4.69 -10.90 4.24
N GLU A 33 -4.38 -10.26 5.35
CA GLU A 33 -5.39 -9.72 6.27
C GLU A 33 -6.28 -8.69 5.56
N TRP A 34 -5.69 -7.85 4.70
CA TRP A 34 -6.42 -6.84 3.96
C TRP A 34 -7.32 -7.45 2.89
N ALA A 35 -6.84 -8.46 2.16
CA ALA A 35 -7.60 -9.17 1.14
C ALA A 35 -8.75 -9.99 1.73
N ALA A 36 -8.53 -10.65 2.89
CA ALA A 36 -9.54 -11.46 3.55
C ALA A 36 -10.77 -10.65 4.01
N GLN A 37 -10.59 -9.36 4.27
CA GLN A 37 -11.67 -8.46 4.70
C GLN A 37 -12.46 -7.86 3.52
N ARG A 38 -12.07 -8.14 2.27
CA ARG A 38 -12.60 -7.50 1.07
C ARG A 38 -13.00 -8.53 0.03
N ARG A 39 -13.99 -8.18 -0.79
CA ARG A 39 -14.45 -9.00 -1.91
C ARG A 39 -13.95 -8.44 -3.24
N GLY A 40 -13.85 -9.33 -4.23
CA GLY A 40 -13.48 -8.98 -5.61
C GLY A 40 -12.13 -8.28 -5.67
N VAL A 41 -11.14 -8.81 -4.95
CA VAL A 41 -9.81 -8.23 -4.89
C VAL A 41 -8.99 -8.68 -6.10
N GLU A 42 -8.40 -7.71 -6.79
CA GLU A 42 -7.49 -7.91 -7.90
C GLU A 42 -6.11 -7.37 -7.54
N ALA A 43 -5.05 -8.07 -7.96
CA ALA A 43 -3.67 -7.70 -7.71
C ALA A 43 -3.05 -7.01 -8.92
N PHE A 44 -2.51 -5.81 -8.72
CA PHE A 44 -1.85 -5.00 -9.72
C PHE A 44 -0.38 -4.85 -9.39
N VAL A 45 0.49 -5.49 -10.16
CA VAL A 45 1.93 -5.52 -9.94
C VAL A 45 2.57 -4.32 -10.60
N GLU A 46 3.34 -3.58 -9.82
CA GLU A 46 4.20 -2.52 -10.29
C GLU A 46 5.62 -3.08 -10.46
N PRO A 47 6.20 -2.99 -11.66
CA PRO A 47 7.57 -3.44 -11.88
C PRO A 47 8.55 -2.64 -11.03
N PRO A 48 9.70 -3.23 -10.68
CA PRO A 48 10.73 -2.52 -9.95
C PRO A 48 11.25 -1.34 -10.77
N THR A 49 11.63 -0.27 -10.09
CA THR A 49 12.36 0.86 -10.66
C THR A 49 13.80 0.84 -10.16
N ARG A 50 14.62 1.81 -10.58
CA ARG A 50 16.00 1.99 -10.06
C ARG A 50 16.06 2.15 -8.53
N ILE A 51 14.98 2.62 -7.91
CA ILE A 51 14.95 2.99 -6.49
C ILE A 51 13.86 2.26 -5.69
N THR A 52 12.98 1.51 -6.35
CA THR A 52 11.90 0.74 -5.70
C THR A 52 11.90 -0.69 -6.19
N GLU A 53 11.77 -1.63 -5.25
CA GLU A 53 11.49 -3.03 -5.58
C GLU A 53 10.08 -3.22 -6.15
N THR A 54 9.82 -4.42 -6.65
CA THR A 54 8.50 -4.86 -7.09
C THR A 54 7.48 -4.69 -5.98
N THR A 55 6.42 -3.92 -6.26
CA THR A 55 5.28 -3.73 -5.35
C THR A 55 4.03 -4.30 -5.97
N VAL A 56 3.07 -4.67 -5.11
CA VAL A 56 1.72 -5.03 -5.52
C VAL A 56 0.74 -4.04 -4.89
N VAL A 57 -0.23 -3.64 -5.69
CA VAL A 57 -1.41 -2.88 -5.28
C VAL A 57 -2.58 -3.84 -5.32
N LEU A 58 -3.17 -4.14 -4.18
CA LEU A 58 -4.44 -4.85 -4.14
C LEU A 58 -5.57 -3.84 -4.24
N ILE A 59 -6.54 -4.12 -5.11
CA ILE A 59 -7.67 -3.24 -5.37
C ILE A 59 -8.95 -4.06 -5.21
N ALA A 60 -9.79 -3.68 -4.27
CA ALA A 60 -11.08 -4.30 -4.02
C ALA A 60 -12.13 -3.85 -5.05
N HIS A 61 -13.29 -4.52 -5.02
CA HIS A 61 -14.40 -4.25 -5.93
C HIS A 61 -14.93 -2.81 -5.91
N ASP A 62 -14.84 -2.12 -4.77
CA ASP A 62 -15.30 -0.74 -4.55
C ASP A 62 -14.23 0.31 -4.83
N GLY A 63 -13.02 -0.13 -5.21
CA GLY A 63 -11.87 0.72 -5.47
C GLY A 63 -11.01 1.01 -4.27
N GLU A 64 -11.34 0.51 -3.06
CA GLU A 64 -10.41 0.57 -1.94
C GLU A 64 -9.13 -0.19 -2.31
N TRP A 65 -7.98 0.35 -1.91
CA TRP A 65 -6.70 -0.25 -2.27
C TRP A 65 -5.67 -0.21 -1.15
N THR A 66 -4.73 -1.14 -1.20
CA THR A 66 -3.51 -1.13 -0.38
C THR A 66 -2.29 -1.46 -1.23
N ARG A 67 -1.12 -0.93 -0.84
CA ARG A 67 0.14 -1.16 -1.55
C ARG A 67 1.21 -1.68 -0.60
N ARG A 68 1.86 -2.79 -1.00
CA ARG A 68 2.97 -3.42 -0.27
C ARG A 68 4.03 -3.94 -1.23
N ARG A 69 5.22 -4.24 -0.70
CA ARG A 69 6.30 -4.89 -1.46
C ARG A 69 6.03 -6.39 -1.54
N ILE A 70 6.34 -6.99 -2.69
CA ILE A 70 6.13 -8.43 -2.91
C ILE A 70 7.38 -9.14 -3.44
N GLY A 71 8.50 -8.42 -3.57
CA GLY A 71 9.81 -8.99 -3.90
C GLY A 71 10.00 -9.19 -5.40
N SER A 72 9.13 -9.95 -6.06
CA SER A 72 9.20 -10.24 -7.50
C SER A 72 7.81 -10.37 -8.15
N LEU A 73 7.78 -10.40 -9.48
CA LEU A 73 6.56 -10.68 -10.24
C LEU A 73 6.05 -12.10 -9.94
N ASP A 74 6.94 -13.10 -9.90
CA ASP A 74 6.60 -14.49 -9.61
C ASP A 74 5.96 -14.63 -8.22
N ALA A 75 6.49 -13.94 -7.22
CA ALA A 75 5.90 -13.94 -5.87
C ALA A 75 4.50 -13.31 -5.87
N ALA A 76 4.25 -12.31 -6.71
CA ALA A 76 2.93 -11.71 -6.88
C ALA A 76 1.95 -12.66 -7.59
N GLN A 77 2.42 -13.38 -8.61
CA GLN A 77 1.65 -14.41 -9.28
C GLN A 77 1.30 -15.55 -8.32
N GLU A 78 2.27 -16.08 -7.58
CA GLU A 78 2.05 -17.12 -6.57
C GLU A 78 1.06 -16.66 -5.48
N PHE A 79 1.20 -15.42 -5.01
CA PHE A 79 0.27 -14.81 -4.07
C PHE A 79 -1.16 -14.79 -4.61
N GLY A 80 -1.34 -14.36 -5.86
CA GLY A 80 -2.65 -14.31 -6.50
C GLY A 80 -3.24 -15.70 -6.73
N HIS A 81 -2.43 -16.64 -7.25
CA HIS A 81 -2.83 -18.02 -7.48
C HIS A 81 -3.35 -18.70 -6.22
N LYS A 82 -2.63 -18.58 -5.09
CA LYS A 82 -3.05 -19.15 -3.79
C LYS A 82 -4.42 -18.64 -3.31
N ARG A 83 -4.83 -17.46 -3.76
CA ARG A 83 -6.07 -16.78 -3.35
C ARG A 83 -7.13 -16.74 -4.45
N SER A 84 -6.90 -17.40 -5.59
CA SER A 84 -7.75 -17.30 -6.77
C SER A 84 -8.02 -15.85 -7.21
N MET A 85 -7.01 -14.99 -7.04
CA MET A 85 -7.09 -13.57 -7.36
C MET A 85 -6.44 -13.29 -8.72
N PRO A 86 -7.09 -12.52 -9.61
CA PRO A 86 -6.47 -12.07 -10.85
C PRO A 86 -5.25 -11.19 -10.57
N VAL A 87 -4.18 -11.40 -11.34
CA VAL A 87 -2.93 -10.64 -11.25
C VAL A 87 -2.66 -9.97 -12.58
N TYR A 88 -2.43 -8.66 -12.56
CA TYR A 88 -2.15 -7.84 -13.73
C TYR A 88 -0.89 -7.02 -13.54
N GLU A 89 -0.18 -6.70 -14.62
CA GLU A 89 0.91 -5.72 -14.58
C GLU A 89 0.37 -4.32 -14.89
N VAL A 90 0.60 -3.36 -13.99
CA VAL A 90 0.12 -1.98 -14.13
C VAL A 90 0.65 -1.32 -15.40
N SER A 91 1.88 -1.62 -15.80
CA SER A 91 2.48 -1.10 -17.03
C SER A 91 1.73 -1.49 -18.30
N LYS A 92 0.97 -2.59 -18.27
CA LYS A 92 0.21 -3.12 -19.42
C LYS A 92 -1.24 -2.66 -19.42
N VAL A 93 -1.91 -2.71 -18.27
CA VAL A 93 -3.36 -2.46 -18.17
C VAL A 93 -3.72 -1.12 -17.52
N GLY A 94 -2.77 -0.49 -16.84
CA GLY A 94 -3.01 0.69 -16.02
C GLY A 94 -3.79 0.39 -14.74
N TYR A 95 -4.09 1.44 -13.98
CA TYR A 95 -4.95 1.33 -12.80
C TYR A 95 -6.44 1.41 -13.18
N PRO A 96 -7.30 0.57 -12.59
CA PRO A 96 -8.72 0.54 -12.90
C PRO A 96 -9.42 1.82 -12.43
N GLN A 97 -10.48 2.23 -13.15
CA GLN A 97 -11.22 3.46 -12.87
C GLN A 97 -11.73 3.53 -11.42
N ARG A 98 -12.24 2.41 -10.88
CA ARG A 98 -12.74 2.32 -9.49
C ARG A 98 -11.71 2.78 -8.44
N MET A 99 -10.41 2.50 -8.63
CA MET A 99 -9.36 2.95 -7.72
C MET A 99 -9.18 4.46 -7.76
N ARG A 100 -9.28 5.05 -8.95
CA ARG A 100 -9.19 6.51 -9.15
C ARG A 100 -10.38 7.19 -8.48
N ASP A 101 -11.58 6.69 -8.73
CA ASP A 101 -12.82 7.21 -8.14
C ASP A 101 -12.80 7.13 -6.61
N TYR A 102 -12.31 6.01 -6.05
CA TYR A 102 -12.12 5.86 -4.61
C TYR A 102 -11.16 6.91 -4.06
N THR A 103 -10.00 7.11 -4.70
CA THR A 103 -8.99 8.06 -4.26
C THR A 103 -9.51 9.50 -4.27
N GLU A 104 -10.23 9.90 -5.32
CA GLU A 104 -10.86 11.22 -5.39
C GLU A 104 -11.96 11.39 -4.33
N ARG A 105 -12.76 10.34 -4.07
CA ARG A 105 -13.74 10.35 -2.98
C ARG A 105 -13.08 10.56 -1.63
N GLN A 106 -12.01 9.81 -1.32
CA GLN A 106 -11.27 9.96 -0.05
C GLN A 106 -10.70 11.37 0.09
N LYS A 107 -10.11 11.93 -0.96
CA LYS A 107 -9.58 13.29 -0.97
C LYS A 107 -10.65 14.34 -0.67
N ILE A 108 -11.85 14.21 -1.23
CA ILE A 108 -12.98 15.11 -0.94
C ILE A 108 -13.43 14.98 0.51
N LEU A 109 -13.54 13.74 1.02
CA LEU A 109 -13.95 13.47 2.40
C LEU A 109 -12.94 14.00 3.42
N ASP A 110 -11.65 13.81 3.16
CA ASP A 110 -10.56 14.32 3.99
C ASP A 110 -10.55 15.85 4.03
N ARG A 111 -10.75 16.50 2.88
CA ARG A 111 -10.88 17.97 2.82
C ARG A 111 -12.04 18.45 3.69
N ARG A 112 -13.22 17.83 3.58
CA ARG A 112 -14.40 18.18 4.39
C ARG A 112 -14.18 17.94 5.88
N ARG A 113 -13.51 16.84 6.26
CA ARG A 113 -13.17 16.55 7.67
C ARG A 113 -12.28 17.65 8.26
N ARG A 114 -11.29 18.11 7.49
CA ARG A 114 -10.39 19.20 7.89
C ARG A 114 -11.12 20.53 8.02
N GLU A 115 -12.03 20.84 7.10
CA GLU A 115 -12.86 22.06 7.16
C GLU A 115 -13.79 22.08 8.38
N ARG A 116 -14.24 20.91 8.86
CA ARG A 116 -15.04 20.78 10.10
C ARG A 116 -14.23 20.73 11.39
N GLY A 117 -12.90 20.75 11.32
CA GLY A 117 -12.03 20.70 12.50
C GLY A 117 -11.95 19.32 13.18
N GLU A 118 -12.28 18.24 12.47
CA GLU A 118 -12.34 16.86 12.98
C GLU A 118 -11.03 16.08 12.74
N ALA A 119 -9.89 16.78 12.58
CA ALA A 119 -8.61 16.22 12.12
C ALA A 119 -7.60 16.00 13.25
#